data_AF-A0A838RYP0-F1
#
_entry.id   AF-A0A838RYP0-F1
#
_cell.length_a   1.000
_cell.length_b   1.000
_cell.length_c   1.000
_cell.angle_alpha   90.00
_cell.angle_beta   90.00
_cell.angle_gamma   90.00
#
_symmetry.space_group_name_H-M   'P 1'
#
loop_
_entity.id
_entity.type
_entity.pdbx_description
1 polymer ?
#
loop_
_entity_poly.entity_id
_entity_poly.type
_entity_poly.pdbx_seq_one_letter_code
_entity_poly.pdbx_strand_id
1 'polypeptide(L)'
;MKSRVSQIVSLTGFSFVGGPAMNDSLAASTFLTHLNRPYRSAVSLDTQSIEAWYESLTGLNPIQAGMQIAIPEIDGATEPFVYGGISATDVEPVGLEDRCQRLARRLRRANRLRRVPRSELKLALVLFCFPPNKGNIGTAADLDVFPSVWDTLKKLKADGYDLELPPSSEELRKRLLGGNSETLGATANIAYRMDADEYRRLCPYVDEIELEWGRAPGRINSFGNELLIQGLTLGKLFIGVQPTFGYEGDPMRLMMARGGAPHHGFMAFYTYLSRVLNVDAVIHVGTHGALEFMPGKQVGLSGACWPDRLVGELPNIYIYSVNNPSEGSIAKRRSYAELISYLTPPVENAGLYRELATLKDLLLAYRQATDERERASLFDTIEECSRTLNFEGSSAFAPLGARRL
;
A
#
# COMPACT_ATOMS: atom_id res chain seq x y z
N MET A 1 -9.96 32.65 -10.76
CA MET A 1 -11.27 32.66 -10.04
C MET A 1 -11.20 31.68 -8.87
N LYS A 2 -11.81 31.98 -7.71
CA LYS A 2 -11.95 30.97 -6.64
C LYS A 2 -12.96 29.90 -7.09
N SER A 3 -12.54 28.63 -7.13
CA SER A 3 -13.41 27.51 -7.49
C SER A 3 -14.60 27.41 -6.54
N ARG A 4 -15.81 27.30 -7.10
CA ARG A 4 -17.10 27.18 -6.38
C ARG A 4 -17.37 25.76 -5.87
N VAL A 5 -16.56 24.78 -6.28
CA VAL A 5 -16.71 23.38 -5.88
C VAL A 5 -15.57 22.95 -4.98
N SER A 6 -15.87 22.06 -4.03
CA SER A 6 -14.86 21.47 -3.13
C SER A 6 -14.31 20.13 -3.63
N GLN A 7 -14.99 19.48 -4.56
CA GLN A 7 -14.56 18.23 -5.20
C GLN A 7 -15.46 17.95 -6.41
N ILE A 8 -14.99 17.08 -7.31
CA ILE A 8 -15.76 16.54 -8.44
C ILE A 8 -15.97 15.05 -8.21
N VAL A 9 -17.19 14.58 -8.44
CA VAL A 9 -17.53 13.16 -8.46
C VAL A 9 -18.18 12.88 -9.81
N SER A 10 -17.45 12.21 -10.69
CA SER A 10 -18.01 11.71 -11.94
C SER A 10 -18.80 10.43 -11.66
N LEU A 11 -20.01 10.36 -12.21
CA LEU A 11 -20.86 9.18 -12.24
C LEU A 11 -21.01 8.63 -13.67
N THR A 12 -20.21 9.14 -14.62
CA THR A 12 -20.36 8.81 -16.04
C THR A 12 -19.69 7.48 -16.42
N GLY A 13 -18.72 7.02 -15.62
CA GLY A 13 -17.93 5.84 -15.95
C GLY A 13 -17.00 6.01 -17.16
N PHE A 14 -16.74 7.27 -17.59
CA PHE A 14 -15.90 7.59 -18.74
C PHE A 14 -14.76 8.54 -18.39
N SER A 15 -13.85 8.74 -19.35
CA SER A 15 -12.82 9.78 -19.27
C SER A 15 -13.43 11.17 -19.04
N PHE A 16 -12.70 12.02 -18.31
CA PHE A 16 -13.13 13.40 -18.01
C PHE A 16 -13.21 14.27 -19.28
N VAL A 17 -12.29 14.07 -20.23
CA VAL A 17 -12.35 14.69 -21.58
C VAL A 17 -12.25 13.59 -22.62
N GLY A 18 -13.35 13.31 -23.29
CA GLY A 18 -13.41 12.27 -24.30
C GLY A 18 -14.77 11.57 -24.34
N GLY A 19 -14.78 10.36 -24.89
CA GLY A 19 -15.94 9.48 -24.96
C GLY A 19 -15.54 8.02 -24.77
N PRO A 20 -16.45 7.07 -25.04
CA PRO A 20 -16.19 5.64 -24.80
C PRO A 20 -14.98 5.06 -25.56
N ALA A 21 -14.58 5.70 -26.67
CA ALA A 21 -13.54 5.22 -27.58
C ALA A 21 -12.36 6.18 -27.76
N MET A 22 -12.35 7.34 -27.10
CA MET A 22 -11.24 8.31 -27.14
C MET A 22 -11.05 8.97 -25.77
N ASN A 23 -9.82 9.08 -25.31
CA ASN A 23 -9.44 9.76 -24.08
C ASN A 23 -8.41 10.86 -24.35
N ASP A 24 -8.68 12.09 -23.91
CA ASP A 24 -7.72 13.18 -23.89
C ASP A 24 -7.31 13.48 -22.44
N SER A 25 -6.47 12.59 -21.91
CA SER A 25 -6.02 12.64 -20.52
C SER A 25 -5.16 13.88 -20.24
N LEU A 26 -4.53 14.46 -21.26
CA LEU A 26 -3.70 15.66 -21.12
C LEU A 26 -4.58 16.90 -20.94
N ALA A 27 -5.65 17.03 -21.73
CA ALA A 27 -6.64 18.09 -21.54
C ALA A 27 -7.35 17.96 -20.18
N ALA A 28 -7.73 16.73 -19.80
CA ALA A 28 -8.31 16.44 -18.50
C ALA A 28 -7.38 16.88 -17.35
N SER A 29 -6.12 16.42 -17.38
CA SER A 29 -5.11 16.77 -16.38
C SER A 29 -4.88 18.29 -16.30
N THR A 30 -4.79 18.97 -17.43
CA THR A 30 -4.60 20.43 -17.49
C THR A 30 -5.76 21.17 -16.81
N PHE A 31 -7.00 20.81 -17.14
CA PHE A 31 -8.19 21.42 -16.56
C PHE A 31 -8.30 21.13 -15.05
N LEU A 32 -8.14 19.86 -14.66
CA LEU A 32 -8.26 19.43 -13.27
C LEU A 32 -7.17 20.03 -12.38
N THR A 33 -5.95 20.17 -12.91
CA THR A 33 -4.84 20.87 -12.23
C THR A 33 -5.16 22.34 -12.00
N HIS A 34 -5.72 23.03 -13.01
CA HIS A 34 -6.14 24.43 -12.86
C HIS A 34 -7.25 24.59 -11.82
N LEU A 35 -8.20 23.66 -11.79
CA LEU A 35 -9.28 23.67 -10.80
C LEU A 35 -8.77 23.34 -9.38
N ASN A 36 -7.76 22.48 -9.28
CA ASN A 36 -7.09 22.02 -8.06
C ASN A 36 -8.08 21.52 -6.99
N ARG A 37 -8.92 20.56 -7.41
CA ARG A 37 -9.98 19.90 -6.61
C ARG A 37 -9.84 18.39 -6.74
N PRO A 38 -10.10 17.61 -5.67
CA PRO A 38 -10.16 16.16 -5.77
C PRO A 38 -11.14 15.71 -6.84
N TYR A 39 -10.69 14.82 -7.72
CA TYR A 39 -11.47 14.20 -8.78
C TYR A 39 -11.67 12.72 -8.47
N ARG A 40 -12.93 12.29 -8.39
CA ARG A 40 -13.34 10.91 -8.14
C ARG A 40 -14.21 10.41 -9.27
N SER A 41 -14.11 9.12 -9.58
CA SER A 41 -14.97 8.44 -10.53
C SER A 41 -15.68 7.30 -9.83
N ALA A 42 -16.95 7.49 -9.50
CA ALA A 42 -17.78 6.44 -8.91
C ALA A 42 -18.37 5.56 -10.02
N VAL A 43 -18.64 4.30 -9.67
CA VAL A 43 -18.93 3.22 -10.61
C VAL A 43 -20.41 2.89 -10.55
N SER A 44 -21.06 2.87 -11.72
CA SER A 44 -22.41 2.36 -11.91
C SER A 44 -22.35 0.96 -12.51
N LEU A 45 -23.19 0.04 -12.04
CA LEU A 45 -23.32 -1.31 -12.60
C LEU A 45 -24.27 -1.27 -13.81
N ASP A 46 -23.72 -0.87 -14.95
CA ASP A 46 -24.50 -0.68 -16.20
C ASP A 46 -24.44 -1.89 -17.13
N THR A 47 -23.35 -2.68 -17.05
CA THR A 47 -23.13 -3.86 -17.91
C THR A 47 -23.17 -5.17 -17.14
N GLN A 48 -23.56 -5.11 -15.87
CA GLN A 48 -23.85 -6.27 -15.01
C GLN A 48 -24.95 -5.90 -14.03
N SER A 49 -25.76 -6.88 -13.61
CA SER A 49 -26.76 -6.61 -12.58
C SER A 49 -26.12 -6.47 -11.19
N ILE A 50 -26.86 -5.84 -10.27
CA ILE A 50 -26.50 -5.74 -8.86
C ILE A 50 -26.28 -7.13 -8.24
N GLU A 51 -27.13 -8.11 -8.56
CA GLU A 51 -27.07 -9.48 -8.04
C GLU A 51 -25.81 -10.19 -8.53
N ALA A 52 -25.53 -10.11 -9.84
CA ALA A 52 -24.32 -10.68 -10.43
C ALA A 52 -23.05 -10.06 -9.82
N TRP A 53 -23.07 -8.76 -9.52
CA TRP A 53 -21.98 -8.10 -8.81
C TRP A 53 -21.81 -8.64 -7.38
N TYR A 54 -22.89 -8.84 -6.62
CA TYR A 54 -22.84 -9.39 -5.27
C TYR A 54 -22.26 -10.81 -5.24
N GLU A 55 -22.69 -11.67 -6.16
CA GLU A 55 -22.24 -13.07 -6.28
C GLU A 55 -20.80 -13.20 -6.80
N SER A 56 -20.31 -12.21 -7.54
CA SER A 56 -18.98 -12.25 -8.15
C SER A 56 -17.84 -12.13 -7.13
N LEU A 57 -16.90 -13.09 -7.12
CA LEU A 57 -15.67 -13.01 -6.32
C LEU A 57 -14.68 -11.96 -6.86
N THR A 58 -14.72 -11.64 -8.16
CA THR A 58 -13.86 -10.61 -8.76
C THR A 58 -14.44 -9.20 -8.57
N GLY A 59 -15.77 -9.08 -8.49
CA GLY A 59 -16.51 -7.82 -8.41
C GLY A 59 -16.95 -7.35 -9.78
N LEU A 60 -16.31 -6.32 -10.33
CA LEU A 60 -16.66 -5.81 -11.66
C LEU A 60 -16.27 -6.80 -12.78
N ASN A 61 -17.11 -6.91 -13.79
CA ASN A 61 -16.77 -7.61 -15.02
C ASN A 61 -15.61 -6.89 -15.76
N PRO A 62 -14.87 -7.59 -16.65
CA PRO A 62 -13.69 -7.00 -17.32
C PRO A 62 -14.00 -5.76 -18.17
N ILE A 63 -15.18 -5.70 -18.81
CA ILE A 63 -15.59 -4.58 -19.66
C ILE A 63 -15.75 -3.32 -18.80
N GLN A 64 -16.51 -3.45 -17.71
CA GLN A 64 -16.77 -2.36 -16.78
C GLN A 64 -15.50 -1.94 -16.03
N ALA A 65 -14.63 -2.89 -15.67
CA ALA A 65 -13.33 -2.59 -15.08
C ALA A 65 -12.43 -1.77 -16.03
N GLY A 66 -12.38 -2.13 -17.32
CA GLY A 66 -11.63 -1.38 -18.32
C GLY A 66 -12.17 0.04 -18.49
N MET A 67 -13.48 0.17 -18.68
CA MET A 67 -14.13 1.45 -19.00
C MET A 67 -14.23 2.39 -17.79
N GLN A 68 -14.72 1.91 -16.65
CA GLN A 68 -15.06 2.77 -15.50
C GLN A 68 -13.95 2.87 -14.44
N ILE A 69 -12.88 2.06 -14.55
CA ILE A 69 -11.74 2.10 -13.61
C ILE A 69 -10.47 2.52 -14.32
N ALA A 70 -10.00 1.71 -15.28
CA ALA A 70 -8.69 1.91 -15.86
C ALA A 70 -8.58 3.24 -16.63
N ILE A 71 -9.58 3.60 -17.44
CA ILE A 71 -9.59 4.87 -18.17
C ILE A 71 -9.63 6.08 -17.22
N PRO A 72 -10.58 6.20 -16.28
CA PRO A 72 -10.59 7.32 -15.33
C PRO A 72 -9.32 7.42 -14.47
N GLU A 73 -8.68 6.29 -14.13
CA GLU A 73 -7.41 6.30 -13.40
C GLU A 73 -6.29 7.02 -14.15
N ILE A 74 -6.28 6.98 -15.50
CA ILE A 74 -5.32 7.70 -16.35
C ILE A 74 -5.57 9.21 -16.27
N ASP A 75 -6.83 9.64 -16.14
CA ASP A 75 -7.21 11.05 -15.92
C ASP A 75 -6.91 11.55 -14.49
N GLY A 76 -6.38 10.68 -13.63
CA GLY A 76 -6.13 10.98 -12.22
C GLY A 76 -7.35 10.80 -11.31
N ALA A 77 -8.40 10.10 -11.76
CA ALA A 77 -9.52 9.77 -10.89
C ALA A 77 -9.09 8.84 -9.74
N THR A 78 -9.71 9.07 -8.59
CA THR A 78 -9.52 8.27 -7.37
C THR A 78 -10.84 7.65 -6.91
N GLU A 79 -10.74 6.71 -5.98
CA GLU A 79 -11.87 6.08 -5.29
C GLU A 79 -12.95 5.48 -6.23
N PRO A 80 -12.63 4.38 -6.96
CA PRO A 80 -13.58 3.69 -7.84
C PRO A 80 -14.68 2.97 -7.07
N PHE A 81 -15.60 3.74 -6.49
CA PHE A 81 -16.59 3.30 -5.53
C PHE A 81 -17.92 2.95 -6.22
N VAL A 82 -18.39 1.71 -6.09
CA VAL A 82 -19.70 1.29 -6.62
C VAL A 82 -20.81 1.98 -5.83
N TYR A 83 -21.71 2.70 -6.49
CA TYR A 83 -22.81 3.41 -5.84
C TYR A 83 -24.21 2.88 -6.20
N GLY A 84 -24.36 2.17 -7.31
CA GLY A 84 -25.67 1.76 -7.81
C GLY A 84 -25.56 1.07 -9.16
N GLY A 85 -26.69 0.73 -9.74
CA GLY A 85 -26.80 0.16 -11.08
C GLY A 85 -28.17 -0.47 -11.30
N ILE A 86 -28.26 -1.40 -12.25
CA ILE A 86 -29.54 -2.00 -12.65
C ILE A 86 -29.70 -3.36 -11.95
N SER A 87 -30.86 -3.60 -11.36
CA SER A 87 -31.23 -4.90 -10.79
C SER A 87 -31.61 -5.88 -11.92
N ALA A 88 -31.42 -7.18 -11.72
CA ALA A 88 -31.77 -8.19 -12.72
C ALA A 88 -33.27 -8.21 -13.09
N THR A 89 -34.13 -7.67 -12.21
CA THR A 89 -35.59 -7.65 -12.40
C THR A 89 -36.14 -6.29 -12.82
N ASP A 90 -35.32 -5.24 -12.77
CA ASP A 90 -35.73 -3.87 -13.01
C ASP A 90 -35.12 -3.31 -14.30
N VAL A 91 -35.74 -2.25 -14.83
CA VAL A 91 -35.24 -1.54 -16.02
C VAL A 91 -34.57 -0.22 -15.63
N GLU A 92 -34.96 0.34 -14.49
CA GLU A 92 -34.42 1.60 -14.00
C GLU A 92 -33.21 1.39 -13.08
N PRO A 93 -32.18 2.24 -13.18
CA PRO A 93 -31.04 2.18 -12.28
C PRO A 93 -31.45 2.59 -10.87
N VAL A 94 -30.99 1.84 -9.87
CA VAL A 94 -31.21 2.10 -8.45
C VAL A 94 -29.90 2.37 -7.73
N GLY A 95 -29.93 3.30 -6.78
CA GLY A 95 -28.82 3.54 -5.87
C GLY A 95 -28.78 2.48 -4.78
N LEU A 96 -27.60 1.94 -4.49
CA LEU A 96 -27.39 1.08 -3.32
C LEU A 96 -27.25 1.96 -2.10
N GLU A 97 -28.27 1.97 -1.23
CA GLU A 97 -28.37 2.95 -0.14
C GLU A 97 -27.13 2.95 0.77
N ASP A 98 -26.65 1.78 1.20
CA ASP A 98 -25.47 1.63 2.05
C ASP A 98 -24.22 2.22 1.38
N ARG A 99 -24.06 1.98 0.08
CA ARG A 99 -22.94 2.46 -0.72
C ARG A 99 -23.01 3.96 -0.94
N CYS A 100 -24.16 4.49 -1.33
CA CYS A 100 -24.40 5.91 -1.48
C CYS A 100 -24.12 6.67 -0.17
N GLN A 101 -24.60 6.16 0.96
CA GLN A 101 -24.33 6.74 2.28
C GLN A 101 -22.84 6.70 2.62
N ARG A 102 -22.15 5.56 2.39
CA ARG A 102 -20.70 5.46 2.64
C ARG A 102 -19.92 6.44 1.78
N LEU A 103 -20.20 6.52 0.49
CA LEU A 103 -19.58 7.46 -0.43
C LEU A 103 -19.79 8.91 0.04
N ALA A 104 -21.03 9.30 0.39
CA ALA A 104 -21.32 10.63 0.92
C ALA A 104 -20.52 10.96 2.20
N ARG A 105 -20.35 9.99 3.11
CA ARG A 105 -19.56 10.18 4.33
C ARG A 105 -18.06 10.30 4.04
N ARG A 106 -17.51 9.52 3.10
CA ARG A 106 -16.13 9.64 2.60
C ARG A 106 -15.88 11.03 2.00
N LEU A 107 -16.77 11.46 1.11
CA LEU A 107 -16.76 12.80 0.50
C LEU A 107 -16.82 13.92 1.56
N ARG A 108 -17.57 13.72 2.65
CA ARG A 108 -17.61 14.66 3.78
C ARG A 108 -16.29 14.70 4.55
N ARG A 109 -15.65 13.55 4.84
CA ARG A 109 -14.32 13.52 5.48
C ARG A 109 -13.25 14.18 4.60
N ALA A 110 -13.23 13.89 3.31
CA ALA A 110 -12.31 14.56 2.37
C ALA A 110 -12.50 16.09 2.34
N ASN A 111 -13.74 16.57 2.35
CA ASN A 111 -14.01 18.01 2.44
C ASN A 111 -13.55 18.64 3.76
N ARG A 112 -13.57 17.88 4.87
CA ARG A 112 -13.10 18.36 6.17
C ARG A 112 -11.61 18.74 6.13
N LEU A 113 -10.77 17.93 5.47
CA LEU A 113 -9.34 18.21 5.27
C LEU A 113 -9.06 19.56 4.62
N ARG A 114 -10.02 20.09 3.86
CA ARG A 114 -9.90 21.37 3.17
C ARG A 114 -10.46 22.57 3.92
N ARG A 115 -11.36 22.33 4.88
CA ARG A 115 -12.13 23.40 5.56
C ARG A 115 -11.60 23.68 6.95
N VAL A 116 -11.03 22.68 7.60
CA VAL A 116 -10.56 22.76 8.98
C VAL A 116 -9.12 23.27 9.00
N PRO A 117 -8.74 24.11 9.99
CA PRO A 117 -7.35 24.52 10.17
C PRO A 117 -6.41 23.31 10.30
N ARG A 118 -5.22 23.38 9.72
CA ARG A 118 -4.24 22.28 9.77
C ARG A 118 -3.86 21.86 11.19
N SER A 119 -3.83 22.80 12.12
CA SER A 119 -3.57 22.57 13.55
C SER A 119 -4.69 21.80 14.27
N GLU A 120 -5.87 21.66 13.67
CA GLU A 120 -6.99 20.88 14.20
C GLU A 120 -7.11 19.49 13.61
N LEU A 121 -6.43 19.23 12.48
CA LEU A 121 -6.49 17.94 11.79
C LEU A 121 -5.71 16.88 12.55
N LYS A 122 -6.34 15.71 12.74
CA LYS A 122 -5.70 14.51 13.26
C LYS A 122 -5.28 13.61 12.12
N LEU A 123 -4.02 13.18 12.09
CA LEU A 123 -3.49 12.33 11.03
C LEU A 123 -2.95 11.02 11.61
N ALA A 124 -3.06 9.94 10.85
CA ALA A 124 -2.36 8.70 11.14
C ALA A 124 -1.36 8.40 10.03
N LEU A 125 -0.07 8.24 10.35
CA LEU A 125 0.89 7.58 9.48
C LEU A 125 0.96 6.10 9.86
N VAL A 126 0.75 5.23 8.89
CA VAL A 126 0.74 3.78 9.11
C VAL A 126 1.97 3.19 8.43
N LEU A 127 2.86 2.64 9.26
CA LEU A 127 4.06 1.95 8.82
C LEU A 127 3.76 0.46 8.71
N PHE A 128 4.33 -0.17 7.69
CA PHE A 128 4.27 -1.61 7.50
C PHE A 128 5.67 -2.24 7.62
N CYS A 129 5.69 -3.55 7.82
CA CYS A 129 6.92 -4.34 7.93
C CYS A 129 6.96 -5.31 6.74
N PHE A 130 7.76 -4.99 5.72
CA PHE A 130 7.98 -5.89 4.59
C PHE A 130 9.46 -6.24 4.42
N PRO A 131 9.81 -7.52 4.13
CA PRO A 131 8.94 -8.70 4.04
C PRO A 131 8.36 -9.12 5.40
N PRO A 132 7.14 -9.69 5.45
CA PRO A 132 6.55 -10.15 6.72
C PRO A 132 7.47 -11.18 7.40
N ASN A 133 7.60 -11.11 8.73
CA ASN A 133 8.48 -11.95 9.57
C ASN A 133 10.00 -11.90 9.30
N LYS A 134 10.47 -11.16 8.30
CA LYS A 134 11.91 -11.03 7.96
C LYS A 134 12.40 -9.58 7.89
N GLY A 135 11.50 -8.63 7.58
CA GLY A 135 11.78 -7.22 7.53
C GLY A 135 11.68 -6.57 8.92
N ASN A 136 12.49 -5.55 9.15
CA ASN A 136 12.36 -4.72 10.34
C ASN A 136 11.17 -3.77 10.17
N ILE A 137 10.55 -3.35 11.28
CA ILE A 137 9.60 -2.23 11.27
C ILE A 137 10.29 -1.03 10.62
N GLY A 138 9.63 -0.42 9.63
CA GLY A 138 10.21 0.69 8.86
C GLY A 138 11.11 0.24 7.71
N THR A 139 10.88 -0.95 7.15
CA THR A 139 11.43 -1.33 5.84
C THR A 139 10.32 -1.35 4.81
N ALA A 140 10.52 -0.63 3.70
CA ALA A 140 9.67 -0.61 2.52
C ALA A 140 10.55 -0.73 1.27
N ALA A 141 10.00 -1.15 0.13
CA ALA A 141 10.81 -1.36 -1.06
C ALA A 141 11.55 -0.07 -1.43
N ASP A 142 12.87 -0.15 -1.36
CA ASP A 142 13.77 0.92 -1.79
C ASP A 142 13.51 2.28 -1.13
N LEU A 143 12.96 2.29 0.10
CA LEU A 143 12.65 3.49 0.87
C LEU A 143 13.21 3.38 2.29
N ASP A 144 14.02 4.37 2.67
CA ASP A 144 14.44 4.53 4.06
C ASP A 144 13.32 5.20 4.87
N VAL A 145 12.49 4.37 5.54
CA VAL A 145 11.21 4.80 6.08
C VAL A 145 11.38 5.82 7.20
N PHE A 146 12.29 5.62 8.15
CA PHE A 146 12.40 6.53 9.31
C PHE A 146 12.86 7.94 8.94
N PRO A 147 13.92 8.13 8.13
CA PRO A 147 14.29 9.44 7.59
C PRO A 147 13.16 10.06 6.74
N SER A 148 12.54 9.28 5.85
CA SER A 148 11.45 9.78 4.99
C SER A 148 10.24 10.25 5.81
N VAL A 149 9.86 9.49 6.83
CA VAL A 149 8.80 9.87 7.77
C VAL A 149 9.21 11.10 8.57
N TRP A 150 10.44 11.16 9.10
CA TRP A 150 10.91 12.30 9.87
C TRP A 150 10.91 13.60 9.04
N ASP A 151 11.36 13.55 7.77
CA ASP A 151 11.31 14.68 6.84
C ASP A 151 9.85 15.08 6.53
N THR A 152 8.96 14.10 6.39
CA THR A 152 7.52 14.34 6.23
C THR A 152 6.94 15.05 7.46
N LEU A 153 7.28 14.61 8.69
CA LEU A 153 6.84 15.24 9.94
C LEU A 153 7.36 16.67 10.04
N LYS A 154 8.62 16.91 9.66
CA LYS A 154 9.23 18.25 9.64
C LYS A 154 8.46 19.17 8.69
N LYS A 155 8.08 18.68 7.50
CA LYS A 155 7.29 19.45 6.55
C LYS A 155 5.87 19.72 7.05
N LEU A 156 5.19 18.71 7.61
CA LEU A 156 3.87 18.87 8.22
C LEU A 156 3.89 19.91 9.34
N LYS A 157 4.89 19.88 10.23
CA LYS A 157 5.03 20.87 11.29
C LYS A 157 5.22 22.28 10.73
N ALA A 158 6.08 22.44 9.73
CA ALA A 158 6.30 23.73 9.06
C ALA A 158 5.04 24.24 8.34
N ASP A 159 4.19 23.34 7.85
CA ASP A 159 2.92 23.66 7.19
C ASP A 159 1.78 23.98 8.17
N GLY A 160 2.01 23.88 9.49
CA GLY A 160 1.09 24.30 10.56
C GLY A 160 0.25 23.18 11.17
N TYR A 161 0.61 21.91 10.97
CA TYR A 161 -0.01 20.79 11.69
C TYR A 161 0.49 20.71 13.14
N ASP A 162 -0.40 20.33 14.05
CA ASP A 162 -0.10 20.19 15.48
C ASP A 162 0.57 18.84 15.76
N LEU A 163 1.89 18.85 15.84
CA LEU A 163 2.69 17.66 16.15
C LEU A 163 3.97 17.98 16.93
N GLU A 164 4.37 17.04 17.78
CA GLU A 164 5.69 17.04 18.42
C GLU A 164 6.70 16.39 17.46
N LEU A 165 7.73 17.14 17.04
CA LEU A 165 8.75 16.62 16.12
C LEU A 165 9.90 16.04 16.95
N PRO A 166 10.23 14.75 16.83
CA PRO A 166 11.41 14.18 17.46
C PRO A 166 12.69 14.86 16.94
N PRO A 167 13.74 15.02 17.77
CA PRO A 167 15.00 15.67 17.37
C PRO A 167 15.67 15.09 16.12
N SER A 168 15.50 13.79 15.85
CA SER A 168 16.08 13.10 14.69
C SER A 168 15.24 11.89 14.28
N SER A 169 15.51 11.34 13.09
CA SER A 169 14.93 10.07 12.62
C SER A 169 15.28 8.90 13.53
N GLU A 170 16.49 8.88 14.09
CA GLU A 170 16.92 7.84 15.03
C GLU A 170 16.17 7.93 16.37
N GLU A 171 15.93 9.14 16.88
CA GLU A 171 15.12 9.31 18.09
C GLU A 171 13.65 8.95 17.84
N LEU A 172 13.12 9.23 16.65
CA LEU A 172 11.80 8.74 16.23
C LEU A 172 11.75 7.20 16.25
N ARG A 173 12.75 6.54 15.66
CA ARG A 173 12.86 5.07 15.65
C ARG A 173 12.92 4.51 17.06
N LYS A 174 13.79 5.07 17.92
CA LYS A 174 13.94 4.65 19.30
C LYS A 174 12.64 4.76 20.10
N ARG A 175 11.90 5.87 19.95
CA ARG A 175 10.60 6.07 20.62
C ARG A 175 9.53 5.10 20.11
N LEU A 176 9.53 4.80 18.81
CA LEU A 176 8.54 3.90 18.22
C LEU A 176 8.80 2.43 18.58
N LEU A 177 10.06 1.98 18.51
CA LEU A 177 10.40 0.56 18.73
C LEU A 177 10.66 0.23 20.20
N GLY A 178 11.09 1.22 20.99
CA GLY A 178 11.30 1.08 22.43
C GLY A 178 10.04 1.32 23.24
N GLY A 179 10.20 1.96 24.41
CA GLY A 179 9.10 2.28 25.30
C GLY A 179 8.67 1.08 26.13
N ASN A 180 7.39 0.73 26.06
CA ASN A 180 6.79 -0.38 26.81
C ASN A 180 6.72 -1.70 26.00
N SER A 181 7.40 -1.76 24.85
CA SER A 181 7.38 -2.90 23.94
C SER A 181 7.85 -4.19 24.63
N GLU A 182 8.99 -4.16 25.32
CA GLU A 182 9.53 -5.32 26.05
C GLU A 182 8.60 -5.81 27.17
N THR A 183 8.04 -4.88 27.95
CA THR A 183 7.18 -5.22 29.10
C THR A 183 5.88 -5.93 28.67
N LEU A 184 5.37 -5.60 27.49
CA LEU A 184 4.12 -6.14 26.95
C LEU A 184 4.35 -7.21 25.86
N GLY A 185 5.60 -7.59 25.60
CA GLY A 185 5.96 -8.58 24.58
C GLY A 185 5.56 -8.16 23.15
N ALA A 186 5.57 -6.85 22.87
CA ALA A 186 5.22 -6.27 21.59
C ALA A 186 6.46 -5.89 20.77
N THR A 187 6.30 -5.73 19.45
CA THR A 187 7.39 -5.37 18.54
C THR A 187 7.67 -3.86 18.52
N ALA A 188 6.70 -3.03 18.91
CA ALA A 188 6.80 -1.59 19.04
C ALA A 188 6.05 -1.09 20.28
N ASN A 189 6.25 0.18 20.61
CA ASN A 189 5.57 0.88 21.68
C ASN A 189 4.05 0.74 21.56
N ILE A 190 3.37 0.48 22.66
CA ILE A 190 1.92 0.42 22.75
C ILE A 190 1.38 1.82 23.04
N ALA A 191 0.64 2.38 22.08
CA ALA A 191 -0.01 3.68 22.21
C ALA A 191 -1.41 3.58 22.84
N TYR A 192 -2.09 2.46 22.66
CA TYR A 192 -3.43 2.25 23.18
C TYR A 192 -3.68 0.77 23.50
N ARG A 193 -4.41 0.52 24.58
CA ARG A 193 -4.89 -0.81 24.99
C ARG A 193 -6.40 -0.78 24.91
N MET A 194 -6.96 -1.47 23.94
CA MET A 194 -8.41 -1.53 23.71
C MET A 194 -8.96 -2.75 24.43
N ASP A 195 -9.81 -2.55 25.42
CA ASP A 195 -10.48 -3.66 26.09
C ASP A 195 -11.38 -4.44 25.09
N ALA A 196 -11.49 -5.76 25.27
CA ALA A 196 -12.29 -6.60 24.38
C ALA A 196 -13.78 -6.18 24.31
N ASP A 197 -14.36 -5.67 25.41
CA ASP A 197 -15.74 -5.20 25.42
C ASP A 197 -15.87 -3.85 24.70
N GLU A 198 -14.87 -2.98 24.83
CA GLU A 198 -14.78 -1.76 24.01
C GLU A 198 -14.72 -2.11 22.52
N TYR A 199 -13.83 -3.05 22.15
CA TYR A 199 -13.67 -3.52 20.78
C TYR A 199 -14.98 -4.10 20.22
N ARG A 200 -15.67 -4.97 20.96
CA ARG A 200 -16.98 -5.53 20.56
C ARG A 200 -18.03 -4.45 20.35
N ARG A 201 -18.07 -3.43 21.21
CA ARG A 201 -19.02 -2.32 21.09
C ARG A 201 -18.72 -1.44 19.87
N LEU A 202 -17.45 -1.22 19.56
CA LEU A 202 -17.02 -0.32 18.49
C LEU A 202 -16.92 -0.99 17.12
N CYS A 203 -16.67 -2.30 17.04
CA CYS A 203 -16.52 -3.03 15.80
C CYS A 203 -17.82 -3.78 15.46
N PRO A 204 -18.51 -3.43 14.36
CA PRO A 204 -19.77 -4.09 13.99
C PRO A 204 -19.58 -5.47 13.34
N TYR A 205 -18.34 -5.89 13.07
CA TYR A 205 -18.02 -7.11 12.32
C TYR A 205 -17.34 -8.17 13.19
N VAL A 206 -17.39 -8.03 14.52
CA VAL A 206 -16.68 -8.94 15.43
C VAL A 206 -17.14 -10.38 15.27
N ASP A 207 -18.44 -10.62 15.10
CA ASP A 207 -18.98 -11.98 14.97
C ASP A 207 -18.35 -12.73 13.78
N GLU A 208 -18.20 -12.07 12.64
CA GLU A 208 -17.54 -12.65 11.46
C GLU A 208 -16.06 -12.95 11.71
N ILE A 209 -15.39 -12.11 12.52
CA ILE A 209 -13.99 -12.33 12.91
C ILE A 209 -13.90 -13.48 13.92
N GLU A 210 -14.84 -13.59 14.87
CA GLU A 210 -14.83 -14.63 15.90
C GLU A 210 -15.06 -16.04 15.32
N LEU A 211 -15.82 -16.15 14.21
CA LEU A 211 -15.95 -17.41 13.47
C LEU A 211 -14.60 -17.94 12.96
N GLU A 212 -13.68 -17.04 12.62
CA GLU A 212 -12.39 -17.35 12.02
C GLU A 212 -11.25 -17.39 13.06
N TRP A 213 -11.26 -16.49 14.03
CA TRP A 213 -10.13 -16.26 14.94
C TRP A 213 -10.44 -16.59 16.41
N GLY A 214 -11.63 -17.12 16.68
CA GLY A 214 -12.12 -17.36 18.03
C GLY A 214 -12.51 -16.06 18.73
N ARG A 215 -12.83 -16.12 20.02
CA ARG A 215 -13.32 -14.93 20.75
C ARG A 215 -12.26 -13.82 20.86
N ALA A 216 -12.71 -12.57 20.74
CA ALA A 216 -11.88 -11.41 21.07
C ALA A 216 -11.38 -11.49 22.53
N PRO A 217 -10.14 -11.06 22.83
CA PRO A 217 -9.18 -10.35 21.97
C PRO A 217 -8.33 -11.24 21.05
N GLY A 218 -8.51 -12.56 21.06
CA GLY A 218 -7.65 -13.50 20.32
C GLY A 218 -6.24 -13.59 20.91
N ARG A 219 -5.27 -14.03 20.09
CA ARG A 219 -3.87 -14.26 20.51
C ARG A 219 -2.86 -13.26 19.92
N ILE A 220 -3.23 -12.60 18.83
CA ILE A 220 -2.33 -11.73 18.06
C ILE A 220 -2.56 -10.28 18.49
N ASN A 221 -1.47 -9.61 18.88
CA ASN A 221 -1.49 -8.26 19.45
C ASN A 221 -2.46 -8.14 20.64
N SER A 222 -2.37 -9.09 21.58
CA SER A 222 -3.26 -9.14 22.74
C SER A 222 -2.46 -9.35 24.02
N PHE A 223 -2.88 -8.72 25.11
CA PHE A 223 -2.34 -8.94 26.45
C PHE A 223 -3.48 -9.00 27.46
N GLY A 224 -3.68 -10.16 28.10
CA GLY A 224 -4.85 -10.39 28.95
C GLY A 224 -6.16 -10.27 28.14
N ASN A 225 -7.06 -9.37 28.57
CA ASN A 225 -8.34 -9.09 27.91
C ASN A 225 -8.28 -7.94 26.90
N GLU A 226 -7.09 -7.44 26.55
CA GLU A 226 -6.95 -6.23 25.75
C GLU A 226 -6.23 -6.49 24.43
N LEU A 227 -6.61 -5.70 23.43
CA LEU A 227 -5.97 -5.58 22.12
C LEU A 227 -4.95 -4.44 22.16
N LEU A 228 -3.73 -4.75 21.77
CA LEU A 228 -2.59 -3.84 21.79
C LEU A 228 -2.48 -3.09 20.46
N ILE A 229 -2.64 -1.77 20.51
CA ILE A 229 -2.44 -0.89 19.36
C ILE A 229 -1.02 -0.33 19.42
N GLN A 230 -0.18 -0.82 18.51
CA GLN A 230 1.23 -0.45 18.44
C GLN A 230 1.40 0.86 17.67
N GLY A 231 2.12 1.81 18.26
CA GLY A 231 2.40 3.10 17.67
C GLY A 231 2.93 4.15 18.64
N LEU A 232 3.01 5.39 18.16
CA LEU A 232 3.49 6.56 18.88
C LEU A 232 2.60 7.76 18.55
N THR A 233 2.13 8.47 19.58
CA THR A 233 1.35 9.71 19.40
C THR A 233 2.26 10.91 19.58
N LEU A 234 2.21 11.83 18.62
CA LEU A 234 3.00 13.06 18.53
C LEU A 234 2.03 14.25 18.31
N GLY A 235 1.45 14.77 19.39
CA GLY A 235 0.39 15.79 19.30
C GLY A 235 -0.88 15.23 18.66
N LYS A 236 -1.33 15.80 17.53
CA LYS A 236 -2.48 15.31 16.76
C LYS A 236 -2.11 14.32 15.65
N LEU A 237 -0.84 13.96 15.56
CA LEU A 237 -0.36 12.94 14.62
C LEU A 237 -0.09 11.64 15.37
N PHE A 238 -0.56 10.53 14.81
CA PHE A 238 -0.28 9.18 15.30
C PHE A 238 0.56 8.43 14.27
N ILE A 239 1.60 7.73 14.73
CA ILE A 239 2.41 6.83 13.91
C ILE A 239 2.10 5.41 14.38
N GLY A 240 1.33 4.66 13.59
CA GLY A 240 0.94 3.29 13.91
C GLY A 240 1.79 2.27 13.16
N VAL A 241 2.02 1.12 13.80
CA VAL A 241 2.58 -0.07 13.13
C VAL A 241 1.41 -0.97 12.74
N GLN A 242 1.21 -1.16 11.44
CA GLN A 242 0.16 -2.02 10.93
C GLN A 242 0.41 -3.47 11.38
N PRO A 243 -0.59 -4.15 11.97
CA PRO A 243 -0.47 -5.58 12.29
C PRO A 243 -0.24 -6.44 11.03
N THR A 244 0.36 -7.61 11.19
CA THR A 244 0.57 -8.55 10.07
C THR A 244 -0.74 -9.23 9.66
N PHE A 245 -0.73 -10.09 8.65
CA PHE A 245 -1.92 -10.85 8.27
C PHE A 245 -2.31 -11.91 9.30
N GLY A 246 -1.35 -12.35 10.13
CA GLY A 246 -1.57 -13.38 11.15
C GLY A 246 -1.50 -14.82 10.64
N TYR A 247 -1.29 -15.03 9.33
CA TYR A 247 -1.08 -16.37 8.76
C TYR A 247 0.36 -16.87 8.91
N GLU A 248 1.32 -15.98 9.15
CA GLU A 248 2.73 -16.33 9.05
C GLU A 248 3.22 -17.27 10.17
N GLY A 249 2.41 -17.49 11.21
CA GLY A 249 2.66 -18.43 12.31
C GLY A 249 1.84 -19.73 12.27
N ASP A 250 0.93 -19.89 11.30
CA ASP A 250 0.05 -21.07 11.18
C ASP A 250 0.11 -21.64 9.74
N PRO A 251 1.03 -22.59 9.48
CA PRO A 251 1.22 -23.17 8.14
C PRO A 251 -0.03 -23.87 7.59
N MET A 252 -0.85 -24.45 8.46
CA MET A 252 -2.08 -25.13 8.06
C MET A 252 -3.11 -24.12 7.59
N ARG A 253 -3.25 -23.00 8.32
CA ARG A 253 -4.13 -21.90 7.92
C ARG A 253 -3.68 -21.26 6.61
N LEU A 254 -2.36 -21.06 6.42
CA LEU A 254 -1.81 -20.55 5.17
C LEU A 254 -2.16 -21.45 3.97
N MET A 255 -2.14 -22.77 4.15
CA MET A 255 -2.45 -23.73 3.08
C MET A 255 -3.95 -23.95 2.84
N MET A 256 -4.79 -23.77 3.87
CA MET A 256 -6.22 -24.14 3.81
C MET A 256 -7.18 -22.96 3.76
N ALA A 257 -6.73 -21.74 4.02
CA ALA A 257 -7.58 -20.55 3.96
C ALA A 257 -8.08 -20.32 2.51
N ARG A 258 -9.40 -20.38 2.30
CA ARG A 258 -10.05 -20.15 0.99
C ARG A 258 -10.69 -18.76 0.87
N GLY A 259 -10.29 -17.83 1.74
CA GLY A 259 -10.97 -16.58 2.06
C GLY A 259 -11.17 -16.51 3.57
N GLY A 260 -10.97 -15.35 4.19
CA GLY A 260 -10.99 -15.23 5.65
C GLY A 260 -11.26 -13.82 6.15
N ALA A 261 -11.37 -13.68 7.46
CA ALA A 261 -11.43 -12.38 8.14
C ALA A 261 -10.03 -11.92 8.57
N PRO A 262 -9.77 -10.61 8.73
CA PRO A 262 -8.60 -10.14 9.45
C PRO A 262 -8.69 -10.58 10.92
N HIS A 263 -7.56 -10.82 11.57
CA HIS A 263 -7.56 -11.12 13.01
C HIS A 263 -7.97 -9.88 13.84
N HIS A 264 -8.35 -10.10 15.11
CA HIS A 264 -8.85 -9.03 15.97
C HIS A 264 -7.90 -7.83 16.09
N GLY A 265 -6.61 -8.06 16.33
CA GLY A 265 -5.59 -6.99 16.37
C GLY A 265 -5.57 -6.08 15.13
N PHE A 266 -5.75 -6.65 13.93
CA PHE A 266 -5.80 -5.87 12.69
C PHE A 266 -7.06 -5.01 12.62
N MET A 267 -8.23 -5.58 12.91
CA MET A 267 -9.49 -4.83 12.93
C MET A 267 -9.51 -3.78 14.05
N ALA A 268 -8.94 -4.09 15.21
CA ALA A 268 -8.83 -3.19 16.36
C ALA A 268 -7.97 -1.97 16.04
N PHE A 269 -6.87 -2.15 15.29
CA PHE A 269 -6.03 -1.06 14.81
C PHE A 269 -6.84 -0.05 13.99
N TYR A 270 -7.57 -0.50 12.97
CA TYR A 270 -8.39 0.41 12.15
C TYR A 270 -9.64 0.93 12.87
N THR A 271 -10.18 0.17 13.82
CA THR A 271 -11.25 0.65 14.72
C THR A 271 -10.76 1.78 15.62
N TYR A 272 -9.55 1.64 16.16
CA TYR A 272 -8.90 2.70 16.94
C TYR A 272 -8.71 3.96 16.11
N LEU A 273 -8.13 3.84 14.91
CA LEU A 273 -7.93 5.00 14.02
C LEU A 273 -9.24 5.72 13.68
N SER A 274 -10.28 4.97 13.31
CA SER A 274 -11.52 5.55 12.79
C SER A 274 -12.52 6.00 13.86
N ARG A 275 -12.58 5.32 15.01
CA ARG A 275 -13.62 5.54 16.03
C ARG A 275 -13.11 6.06 17.37
N VAL A 276 -11.92 5.64 17.81
CA VAL A 276 -11.35 6.07 19.11
C VAL A 276 -10.53 7.34 18.94
N LEU A 277 -9.44 7.25 18.17
CA LEU A 277 -8.60 8.40 17.83
C LEU A 277 -9.34 9.37 16.89
N ASN A 278 -10.18 8.80 16.02
CA ASN A 278 -11.00 9.47 15.01
C ASN A 278 -10.16 10.43 14.16
N VAL A 279 -9.18 9.86 13.45
CA VAL A 279 -8.30 10.62 12.55
C VAL A 279 -9.07 11.15 11.34
N ASP A 280 -8.61 12.26 10.80
CA ASP A 280 -9.19 12.90 9.62
C ASP A 280 -8.68 12.27 8.32
N ALA A 281 -7.47 11.72 8.32
CA ALA A 281 -6.89 10.97 7.21
C ALA A 281 -5.88 9.93 7.68
N VAL A 282 -5.68 8.90 6.87
CA VAL A 282 -4.62 7.90 7.02
C VAL A 282 -3.63 8.03 5.87
N ILE A 283 -2.34 7.94 6.20
CA ILE A 283 -1.22 8.00 5.27
C ILE A 283 -0.45 6.69 5.45
N HIS A 284 -0.58 5.77 4.51
CA HIS A 284 0.26 4.57 4.52
C HIS A 284 1.60 4.90 3.86
N VAL A 285 2.69 4.39 4.44
CA VAL A 285 4.06 4.71 4.01
C VAL A 285 4.76 3.44 3.54
N GLY A 286 5.24 3.48 2.29
CA GLY A 286 5.98 2.37 1.69
C GLY A 286 5.11 1.44 0.84
N THR A 287 5.75 0.53 0.13
CA THR A 287 5.06 -0.48 -0.69
C THR A 287 4.53 -1.63 0.17
N HIS A 288 3.49 -2.31 -0.33
CA HIS A 288 2.93 -3.56 0.23
C HIS A 288 2.18 -3.43 1.57
N GLY A 289 1.21 -2.53 1.70
CA GLY A 289 0.33 -2.57 2.87
C GLY A 289 -0.46 -3.86 2.92
N ALA A 290 -0.81 -4.31 4.12
CA ALA A 290 -1.63 -5.50 4.25
C ALA A 290 -3.12 -5.24 3.93
N LEU A 291 -3.59 -4.00 4.08
CA LEU A 291 -5.00 -3.65 3.99
C LEU A 291 -5.59 -3.93 2.60
N GLU A 292 -4.90 -3.55 1.53
CA GLU A 292 -5.41 -3.71 0.16
C GLU A 292 -5.55 -5.18 -0.24
N PHE A 293 -4.77 -6.09 0.34
CA PHE A 293 -4.82 -7.52 0.06
C PHE A 293 -5.76 -8.30 1.00
N MET A 294 -6.41 -7.64 1.95
CA MET A 294 -7.39 -8.30 2.82
C MET A 294 -8.56 -8.89 2.02
N PRO A 295 -9.20 -9.99 2.47
CA PRO A 295 -10.13 -10.73 1.63
C PRO A 295 -11.36 -9.93 1.17
N GLY A 296 -11.81 -10.19 -0.06
CA GLY A 296 -12.89 -9.46 -0.73
C GLY A 296 -12.68 -9.35 -2.24
N LYS A 297 -13.62 -8.69 -2.93
CA LYS A 297 -13.66 -8.53 -4.39
C LYS A 297 -12.39 -7.85 -4.93
N GLN A 298 -11.90 -8.26 -6.10
CA GLN A 298 -10.69 -7.69 -6.73
C GLN A 298 -10.83 -6.20 -7.06
N VAL A 299 -12.00 -5.78 -7.55
CA VAL A 299 -12.32 -4.39 -7.88
C VAL A 299 -13.81 -4.14 -7.74
N GLY A 300 -14.22 -2.90 -7.46
CA GLY A 300 -15.62 -2.56 -7.20
C GLY A 300 -16.12 -3.23 -5.92
N LEU A 301 -15.52 -2.84 -4.79
CA LEU A 301 -15.80 -3.46 -3.49
C LEU A 301 -17.24 -3.21 -3.03
N SER A 302 -17.80 -4.21 -2.34
CA SER A 302 -19.05 -4.11 -1.60
C SER A 302 -18.80 -3.89 -0.11
N GLY A 303 -19.86 -3.61 0.66
CA GLY A 303 -19.78 -3.48 2.13
C GLY A 303 -19.38 -4.76 2.87
N ALA A 304 -19.30 -5.90 2.18
CA ALA A 304 -18.80 -7.18 2.71
C ALA A 304 -17.27 -7.33 2.56
N CYS A 305 -16.61 -6.50 1.76
CA CYS A 305 -15.18 -6.61 1.51
C CYS A 305 -14.38 -6.02 2.69
N TRP A 306 -13.41 -6.78 3.21
CA TRP A 306 -12.61 -6.32 4.35
C TRP A 306 -11.85 -5.02 4.10
N PRO A 307 -11.22 -4.79 2.93
CA PRO A 307 -10.57 -3.50 2.66
C PRO A 307 -11.53 -2.30 2.78
N ASP A 308 -12.79 -2.42 2.32
CA ASP A 308 -13.84 -1.39 2.44
C ASP A 308 -14.21 -1.15 3.91
N ARG A 309 -14.36 -2.24 4.68
CA ARG A 309 -14.70 -2.18 6.12
C ARG A 309 -13.58 -1.58 6.96
N LEU A 310 -12.33 -1.92 6.66
CA LEU A 310 -11.13 -1.50 7.40
C LEU A 310 -10.81 -0.02 7.17
N VAL A 311 -10.74 0.42 5.91
CA VAL A 311 -10.49 1.83 5.62
C VAL A 311 -11.73 2.69 5.92
N GLY A 312 -12.92 2.11 5.75
CA GLY A 312 -14.20 2.71 6.07
C GLY A 312 -14.40 4.06 5.36
N GLU A 313 -14.51 5.11 6.17
CA GLU A 313 -14.78 6.47 5.69
C GLU A 313 -13.53 7.33 5.55
N LEU A 314 -12.36 6.80 5.93
CA LEU A 314 -11.12 7.58 5.99
C LEU A 314 -10.60 7.86 4.57
N PRO A 315 -10.24 9.12 4.27
CA PRO A 315 -9.33 9.44 3.18
C PRO A 315 -8.02 8.70 3.39
N ASN A 316 -7.59 7.95 2.36
CA ASN A 316 -6.42 7.10 2.40
C ASN A 316 -5.40 7.63 1.40
N ILE A 317 -4.28 8.16 1.89
CA ILE A 317 -3.16 8.62 1.09
C ILE A 317 -2.08 7.55 1.18
N TYR A 318 -1.38 7.30 0.09
CA TYR A 318 -0.35 6.27 0.04
C TYR A 318 0.92 6.78 -0.61
N ILE A 319 2.03 6.77 0.13
CA ILE A 319 3.36 7.04 -0.42
C ILE A 319 3.89 5.73 -1.02
N TYR A 320 3.96 5.65 -2.36
CA TYR A 320 4.17 4.40 -3.10
C TYR A 320 5.34 4.50 -4.09
N SER A 321 6.04 3.40 -4.37
CA SER A 321 7.16 3.42 -5.32
C SER A 321 6.67 3.62 -6.75
N VAL A 322 7.38 4.46 -7.53
CA VAL A 322 7.08 4.69 -8.96
C VAL A 322 7.27 3.44 -9.82
N ASN A 323 8.15 2.51 -9.43
CA ASN A 323 8.46 1.31 -10.20
C ASN A 323 7.48 0.15 -9.96
N ASN A 324 6.51 0.28 -9.05
CA ASN A 324 5.51 -0.76 -8.76
C ASN A 324 4.07 -0.29 -9.04
N PRO A 325 3.74 0.05 -10.31
CA PRO A 325 2.41 0.54 -10.67
C PRO A 325 1.32 -0.54 -10.57
N SER A 326 1.66 -1.82 -10.74
CA SER A 326 0.71 -2.93 -10.66
C SER A 326 0.10 -3.05 -9.27
N GLU A 327 0.93 -3.09 -8.22
CA GLU A 327 0.43 -3.15 -6.84
C GLU A 327 -0.15 -1.82 -6.36
N GLY A 328 0.43 -0.70 -6.81
CA GLY A 328 -0.19 0.61 -6.58
C GLY A 328 -1.64 0.66 -7.09
N SER A 329 -1.91 0.07 -8.26
CA SER A 329 -3.27 -0.03 -8.80
C SER A 329 -4.20 -0.87 -7.90
N ILE A 330 -3.68 -1.93 -7.26
CA ILE A 330 -4.44 -2.70 -6.27
C ILE A 330 -4.79 -1.82 -5.07
N ALA A 331 -3.85 -1.05 -4.55
CA ALA A 331 -4.11 -0.11 -3.45
C ALA A 331 -5.18 0.93 -3.83
N LYS A 332 -5.12 1.53 -5.03
CA LYS A 332 -6.17 2.46 -5.52
C LYS A 332 -7.55 1.82 -5.54
N ARG A 333 -7.64 0.59 -6.07
CA ARG A 333 -8.90 -0.10 -6.36
C ARG A 333 -9.51 -0.80 -5.15
N ARG A 334 -8.69 -1.25 -4.21
CA ARG A 334 -9.14 -2.01 -3.02
C ARG A 334 -9.08 -1.21 -1.72
N SER A 335 -8.30 -0.15 -1.62
CA SER A 335 -8.22 0.66 -0.39
C SER A 335 -8.63 2.11 -0.56
N TYR A 336 -9.11 2.47 -1.76
CA TYR A 336 -9.44 3.85 -2.13
C TYR A 336 -8.26 4.80 -1.95
N ALA A 337 -7.05 4.30 -2.15
CA ALA A 337 -5.82 5.05 -1.96
C ALA A 337 -5.63 6.13 -3.04
N GLU A 338 -5.21 7.31 -2.60
CA GLU A 338 -4.61 8.34 -3.44
C GLU A 338 -3.09 8.19 -3.37
N LEU A 339 -2.48 7.79 -4.49
CA LEU A 339 -1.05 7.49 -4.54
C LEU A 339 -0.24 8.76 -4.78
N ILE A 340 0.80 8.94 -3.96
CA ILE A 340 1.87 9.90 -4.16
C ILE A 340 3.14 9.09 -4.39
N SER A 341 3.70 9.19 -5.60
CA SER A 341 4.86 8.39 -5.96
C SER A 341 6.16 8.93 -5.36
N TYR A 342 7.07 8.02 -5.01
CA TYR A 342 8.48 8.34 -4.73
C TYR A 342 9.39 7.65 -5.75
N LEU A 343 10.57 8.25 -5.97
CA LEU A 343 11.58 7.72 -6.88
C LEU A 343 12.37 6.59 -6.20
N THR A 344 12.70 5.56 -6.95
CA THR A 344 13.66 4.55 -6.50
C THR A 344 15.06 5.17 -6.30
N PRO A 345 15.93 4.56 -5.48
CA PRO A 345 17.32 4.95 -5.34
C PRO A 345 17.99 5.10 -6.70
N PRO A 346 18.94 6.05 -6.82
CA PRO A 346 19.73 6.17 -8.03
C PRO A 346 20.47 4.86 -8.29
N VAL A 347 20.30 4.33 -9.49
CA VAL A 347 20.96 3.09 -9.91
C VAL A 347 22.39 3.41 -10.30
N GLU A 348 23.34 2.67 -9.74
CA GLU A 348 24.75 2.72 -10.12
C GLU A 348 25.16 1.41 -10.80
N ASN A 349 26.23 1.47 -11.61
CA ASN A 349 26.84 0.26 -12.13
C ASN A 349 27.45 -0.51 -10.95
N ALA A 350 27.08 -1.78 -10.80
CA ALA A 350 27.61 -2.65 -9.73
C ALA A 350 29.16 -2.74 -9.72
N GLY A 351 29.79 -2.42 -10.85
CA GLY A 351 31.23 -2.49 -11.02
C GLY A 351 31.74 -3.92 -10.97
N LEU A 352 33.06 -4.07 -10.92
CA LEU A 352 33.71 -5.33 -10.59
C LEU A 352 34.46 -5.13 -9.28
N TYR A 353 34.40 -6.14 -8.41
CA TYR A 353 35.05 -6.12 -7.11
C TYR A 353 35.91 -7.36 -6.94
N ARG A 354 37.00 -7.21 -6.17
CA ARG A 354 37.91 -8.31 -5.80
C ARG A 354 38.35 -9.13 -7.02
N GLU A 355 38.18 -10.44 -6.98
CA GLU A 355 38.62 -11.39 -8.00
C GLU A 355 37.98 -11.12 -9.38
N LEU A 356 36.78 -10.53 -9.44
CA LEU A 356 36.15 -10.10 -10.70
C LEU A 356 36.91 -8.95 -11.37
N ALA A 357 37.47 -8.03 -10.58
CA ALA A 357 38.31 -6.95 -11.10
C ALA A 357 39.64 -7.50 -11.62
N THR A 358 40.26 -8.41 -10.87
CA THR A 358 41.47 -9.12 -11.29
C THR A 358 41.25 -9.90 -12.59
N LEU A 359 40.12 -10.60 -12.72
CA LEU A 359 39.76 -11.32 -13.94
C LEU A 359 39.67 -10.39 -15.15
N LYS A 360 39.08 -9.20 -14.98
CA LYS A 360 39.03 -8.18 -16.04
C LYS A 360 40.43 -7.73 -16.44
N ASP A 361 41.32 -7.49 -15.48
CA ASP A 361 42.69 -7.06 -15.76
C ASP A 361 43.48 -8.16 -16.48
N LEU A 362 43.32 -9.42 -16.08
CA LEU A 362 43.89 -10.57 -16.78
C LEU A 362 43.37 -10.67 -18.22
N LEU A 363 42.07 -10.48 -18.45
CA LEU A 363 41.47 -10.48 -19.79
C LEU A 363 42.00 -9.32 -20.65
N LEU A 364 42.22 -8.14 -20.06
CA LEU A 364 42.82 -7.00 -20.75
C LEU A 364 44.28 -7.28 -21.12
N ALA A 365 45.07 -7.81 -20.19
CA ALA A 365 46.45 -8.22 -20.43
C ALA A 365 46.54 -9.28 -21.54
N TYR A 366 45.67 -10.30 -21.49
CA TYR A 366 45.60 -11.34 -22.52
C TYR A 366 45.31 -10.78 -23.92
N ARG A 367 44.44 -9.75 -24.01
CA ARG A 367 44.11 -9.09 -25.29
C ARG A 367 45.24 -8.21 -25.82
N GLN A 368 46.06 -7.66 -24.93
CA GLN A 368 47.18 -6.79 -25.29
C GLN A 368 48.48 -7.56 -25.56
N ALA A 369 48.60 -8.78 -25.03
CA ALA A 369 49.76 -9.63 -25.23
C ALA A 369 49.94 -10.00 -26.72
N THR A 370 51.11 -9.68 -27.26
CA THR A 370 51.49 -10.02 -28.64
C THR A 370 52.30 -11.31 -28.74
N ASP A 371 52.93 -11.74 -27.64
CA ASP A 371 53.69 -12.99 -27.57
C ASP A 371 52.75 -14.19 -27.31
N GLU A 372 52.90 -15.26 -28.08
CA GLU A 372 52.04 -16.44 -27.98
C GLU A 372 52.23 -17.22 -26.68
N ARG A 373 53.44 -17.22 -26.10
CA ARG A 373 53.70 -17.94 -24.84
C ARG A 373 53.12 -17.21 -23.64
N GLU A 374 53.31 -15.90 -23.57
CA GLU A 374 52.67 -15.06 -22.55
C GLU A 374 51.15 -15.19 -22.61
N ARG A 375 50.58 -15.16 -23.83
CA ARG A 375 49.14 -15.32 -24.04
C ARG A 375 48.63 -16.68 -23.55
N ALA A 376 49.36 -17.77 -23.78
CA ALA A 376 48.98 -19.10 -23.26
C ALA A 376 48.98 -19.15 -21.72
N SER A 377 50.00 -18.58 -21.07
CA SER A 377 50.07 -18.56 -19.59
C SER A 377 48.96 -17.69 -18.97
N LEU A 378 48.65 -16.55 -19.58
CA LEU A 378 47.53 -15.71 -19.15
C LEU A 378 46.19 -16.43 -19.32
N PHE A 379 46.03 -17.24 -20.38
CA PHE A 379 44.82 -18.04 -20.59
C PHE A 379 44.58 -19.05 -19.47
N ASP A 380 45.61 -19.81 -19.08
CA ASP A 380 45.50 -20.80 -18.01
C ASP A 380 45.13 -20.14 -16.67
N THR A 381 45.72 -18.96 -16.40
CA THR A 381 45.42 -18.16 -15.20
C THR A 381 43.99 -17.61 -15.23
N ILE A 382 43.50 -17.18 -16.40
CA ILE A 382 42.11 -16.74 -16.60
C ILE A 382 41.15 -17.91 -16.36
N GLU A 383 41.45 -19.11 -16.88
CA GLU A 383 40.62 -20.28 -16.64
C GLU A 383 40.54 -20.60 -15.15
N GLU A 384 41.67 -20.66 -14.44
CA GLU A 384 41.69 -20.94 -13.00
C GLU A 384 40.93 -19.89 -12.17
N CYS A 385 41.10 -18.61 -12.49
CA CYS A 385 40.37 -17.52 -11.86
C CYS A 385 38.86 -17.63 -12.14
N SER A 386 38.48 -18.00 -13.37
CA SER A 386 37.10 -18.24 -13.78
C SER A 386 36.45 -19.41 -13.03
N ARG A 387 37.18 -20.52 -12.79
CA ARG A 387 36.70 -21.65 -11.97
C ARG A 387 36.41 -21.23 -10.54
N THR A 388 37.35 -20.49 -9.95
CA THR A 388 37.26 -20.00 -8.58
C THR A 388 36.05 -19.06 -8.39
N LEU A 389 35.73 -18.28 -9.42
CA LEU A 389 34.57 -17.39 -9.48
C LEU A 389 33.26 -18.10 -9.86
N ASN A 390 33.28 -19.42 -10.03
CA ASN A 390 32.12 -20.26 -10.38
C ASN A 390 31.47 -19.91 -11.73
N PHE A 391 32.22 -19.37 -12.69
CA PHE A 391 31.67 -19.05 -14.01
C PHE A 391 31.38 -20.28 -14.89
N GLU A 392 31.90 -21.47 -14.52
CA GLU A 392 31.74 -22.74 -15.24
C GLU A 392 30.28 -23.22 -15.34
N GLY A 393 29.38 -22.74 -14.48
CA GLY A 393 27.95 -23.08 -14.50
C GLY A 393 27.08 -22.12 -15.34
N SER A 394 27.64 -21.03 -15.86
CA SER A 394 26.90 -20.08 -16.70
C SER A 394 27.02 -20.47 -18.17
N SER A 395 25.92 -20.52 -18.91
CA SER A 395 25.89 -20.88 -20.34
C SER A 395 26.69 -19.93 -21.26
N ALA A 396 27.27 -18.87 -20.70
CA ALA A 396 28.19 -17.96 -21.38
C ALA A 396 29.63 -18.51 -21.51
N PHE A 397 29.99 -19.52 -20.71
CA PHE A 397 31.30 -20.17 -20.72
C PHE A 397 31.16 -21.68 -20.97
N ALA A 398 30.50 -22.06 -22.07
CA ALA A 398 30.85 -23.34 -22.69
C ALA A 398 32.37 -23.35 -22.94
N PRO A 399 33.07 -24.48 -22.74
CA PRO A 399 34.53 -24.52 -22.79
C PRO A 399 35.01 -23.83 -24.06
N LEU A 400 35.76 -22.75 -23.90
CA LEU A 400 36.30 -21.91 -24.99
C LEU A 400 37.13 -22.72 -25.99
N GLY A 401 37.45 -23.98 -25.68
CA GLY A 401 38.02 -24.98 -26.58
C GLY A 401 37.14 -25.39 -27.77
N ALA A 402 35.86 -25.01 -27.83
CA ALA A 402 35.00 -25.30 -29.00
C ALA A 402 35.04 -24.24 -30.12
N ARG A 403 35.80 -23.15 -29.95
CA ARG A 403 36.09 -22.16 -31.02
C ARG A 403 37.60 -21.96 -31.17
N ARG A 404 38.31 -23.02 -31.56
CA ARG A 404 39.58 -22.89 -32.29
C ARG A 404 39.26 -22.96 -33.78
N LEU A 405 39.67 -21.90 -34.49
CA LEU A 405 39.60 -21.62 -35.93
C LEU A 405 38.24 -21.17 -36.47
#